data_AF-A0A2D4XPD2-F1
#
_entry.id   AF-A0A2D4XPD2-F1
#
_cell.length_a   1.000
_cell.length_b   1.000
_cell.length_c   1.000
_cell.angle_alpha   90.00
_cell.angle_beta   90.00
_cell.angle_gamma   90.00
#
_symmetry.space_group_name_H-M   'P 1'
#
loop_
_entity.id
_entity.type
_entity.pdbx_description
1 polymer ?
#
loop_
_entity_poly.entity_id
_entity_poly.type
_entity_poly.pdbx_seq_one_letter_code
_entity_poly.pdbx_strand_id
1 'polypeptide(L)'
;MEYDNTNKGAAFPPRPEQAMILTGKINLRGEDNPVVLVKDTDHTGKPIIGVYKRAGVLFPNDKKEEGDNQPEYKGPIEDMRMSAWKNISKDGMQFMSITAQEKMQQTAQAQPTQQQETEDVIPF
;
A
#
# COMPACT_ATOMS: atom_id res chain seq x y z
N MET A 1 -20.75 -12.58 11.26
CA MET A 1 -19.65 -12.30 10.32
C MET A 1 -18.44 -12.01 11.18
N GLU A 2 -17.44 -12.87 11.13
CA GLU A 2 -16.21 -12.72 11.91
C GLU A 2 -15.42 -11.55 11.32
N TYR A 3 -15.14 -10.54 12.14
CA TYR A 3 -14.49 -9.31 11.69
C TYR A 3 -12.99 -9.59 11.54
N ASP A 4 -12.55 -9.87 10.31
CA ASP A 4 -11.14 -10.05 10.01
C ASP A 4 -10.38 -8.72 10.22
N ASN A 5 -9.47 -8.75 11.18
CA ASN A 5 -8.61 -7.64 11.58
C ASN A 5 -7.17 -7.78 11.10
N THR A 6 -6.89 -8.75 10.23
CA THR A 6 -5.59 -8.87 9.58
C THR A 6 -5.39 -7.72 8.57
N ASN A 7 -4.13 -7.35 8.31
CA ASN A 7 -3.73 -6.39 7.27
C ASN A 7 -4.20 -4.93 7.43
N LYS A 8 -4.46 -4.49 8.66
CA LYS A 8 -4.75 -3.09 8.99
C LYS A 8 -3.66 -2.50 9.87
N GLY A 9 -3.41 -1.20 9.73
CA GLY A 9 -2.44 -0.49 10.55
C GLY A 9 -2.67 1.02 10.55
N ALA A 10 -1.82 1.74 11.28
CA ALA A 10 -1.80 3.19 11.28
C ALA A 10 -0.36 3.71 11.41
N ALA A 11 -0.11 4.87 10.80
CA ALA A 11 1.14 5.60 10.91
C ALA A 11 0.88 6.96 11.55
N PHE A 12 1.72 7.32 12.51
CA PHE A 12 1.62 8.55 13.29
C PHE A 12 2.83 9.45 13.00
N PRO A 13 2.75 10.75 13.35
CA PRO A 13 3.92 11.61 13.33
C PRO A 13 5.08 10.99 14.12
N PRO A 14 6.33 11.14 13.65
CA PRO A 14 7.49 10.62 14.37
C PRO A 14 7.58 11.27 15.76
N ARG A 15 8.13 10.51 16.72
CA ARG A 15 8.45 11.08 18.04
C ARG A 15 9.53 12.17 17.91
N PRO A 16 9.62 13.14 18.83
CA PRO A 16 10.61 14.22 18.74
C PRO A 16 12.07 13.76 18.58
N GLU A 17 12.42 12.63 19.20
CA GLU A 17 13.74 12.00 19.13
C GLU A 17 13.98 11.18 17.85
N GLN A 18 12.91 10.89 17.09
CA GLN A 18 12.94 10.07 15.90
C GLN A 18 13.12 10.94 14.64
N ALA A 19 14.26 10.80 13.97
CA ALA A 19 14.55 11.59 12.76
C ALA A 19 15.34 10.80 11.73
N MET A 20 14.97 10.93 10.45
CA MET A 20 15.78 10.42 9.34
C MET A 20 17.12 11.15 9.32
N ILE A 21 18.21 10.38 9.29
CA ILE A 21 19.57 10.92 9.28
C ILE A 21 20.34 10.56 8.02
N LEU A 22 20.13 9.38 7.43
CA LEU A 22 20.83 8.93 6.23
C LEU A 22 19.92 8.06 5.34
N THR A 23 20.25 7.98 4.06
CA THR A 23 19.63 7.05 3.10
C THR A 23 20.71 6.31 2.30
N GLY A 24 20.39 5.12 1.81
CA GLY A 24 21.35 4.31 1.05
C GLY A 24 20.78 2.99 0.57
N LYS A 25 21.68 2.06 0.26
CA LYS A 25 21.38 0.67 -0.08
C LYS A 25 22.24 -0.26 0.75
N ILE A 26 21.71 -1.44 1.06
CA ILE A 26 22.46 -2.55 1.65
C ILE A 26 22.25 -3.80 0.81
N ASN A 27 23.32 -4.52 0.49
CA ASN A 27 23.21 -5.82 -0.15
C ASN A 27 22.98 -6.88 0.93
N LEU A 28 21.87 -7.62 0.83
CA LEU A 28 21.54 -8.73 1.72
C LEU A 28 21.25 -9.95 0.86
N ARG A 29 22.07 -10.98 0.99
CA ARG A 29 21.92 -12.25 0.26
C ARG A 29 21.86 -12.08 -1.27
N GLY A 30 22.63 -11.13 -1.80
CA GLY A 30 22.69 -10.85 -3.24
C GLY A 30 21.65 -9.85 -3.72
N GLU A 31 20.74 -9.38 -2.87
CA GLU A 31 19.73 -8.38 -3.22
C GLU A 31 20.08 -7.00 -2.65
N ASP A 32 20.07 -5.98 -3.51
CA ASP A 32 20.23 -4.59 -3.11
C ASP A 32 18.92 -4.04 -2.56
N ASN A 33 18.93 -3.67 -1.29
CA ASN A 33 17.77 -3.20 -0.56
C ASN A 33 17.91 -1.72 -0.22
N PRO A 34 16.99 -0.83 -0.66
CA PRO A 34 16.98 0.55 -0.22
C PRO A 34 16.71 0.64 1.27
N VAL A 35 17.52 1.44 1.98
CA VAL A 35 17.43 1.63 3.42
C VAL A 35 17.42 3.10 3.82
N VAL A 36 16.79 3.37 4.95
CA VAL A 36 16.82 4.64 5.67
C VAL A 36 17.35 4.39 7.06
N LEU A 37 18.32 5.20 7.49
CA LEU A 37 18.79 5.23 8.88
C LEU A 37 18.08 6.35 9.62
N VAL A 38 17.53 6.02 10.77
CA VAL A 38 16.73 6.90 11.60
C VAL A 38 17.37 6.93 12.99
N LYS A 39 17.74 8.11 13.47
CA LYS A 39 18.08 8.29 14.89
C LYS A 39 16.82 8.03 15.71
N ASP A 40 16.94 7.27 16.78
CA ASP A 40 15.84 6.97 17.70
C ASP A 40 16.39 6.73 19.13
N THR A 41 15.53 6.42 20.08
CA THR A 41 15.89 5.93 21.41
C THR A 41 15.28 4.57 21.69
N ASP A 42 16.00 3.70 22.40
CA ASP A 42 15.43 2.44 22.90
C ASP A 42 14.43 2.67 24.04
N HIS A 43 13.83 1.58 24.55
CA HIS A 43 12.86 1.63 25.66
C HIS A 43 13.43 2.16 26.98
N THR A 44 14.77 2.27 27.10
CA THR A 44 15.46 2.85 28.26
C THR A 44 15.92 4.29 28.02
N GLY A 45 15.62 4.87 26.84
CA GLY A 45 16.02 6.22 26.45
C GLY A 45 17.45 6.31 25.90
N LYS A 46 18.14 5.19 25.65
CA LYS A 46 19.50 5.22 25.08
C LYS A 46 19.43 5.50 23.57
N PRO A 47 20.30 6.36 23.03
CA PRO A 47 20.35 6.61 21.59
C PRO A 47 20.65 5.35 20.80
N ILE A 48 19.89 5.13 19.72
CA ILE A 48 20.09 4.05 18.75
C ILE A 48 19.95 4.58 17.32
N ILE A 49 20.37 3.77 16.35
CA ILE A 49 20.09 4.00 14.93
C ILE A 49 19.20 2.85 14.44
N GLY A 50 17.95 3.17 14.12
CA GLY A 50 17.03 2.26 13.46
C GLY A 50 17.35 2.15 11.97
N VAL A 51 17.34 0.93 11.44
CA VAL A 51 17.54 0.63 10.02
C VAL A 51 16.23 0.16 9.43
N TYR A 52 15.66 0.91 8.49
CA TYR A 52 14.38 0.60 7.84
C TYR A 52 14.60 0.24 6.37
N LYS A 53 14.03 -0.87 5.92
CA LYS A 53 13.95 -1.24 4.50
C LYS A 53 12.70 -0.65 3.88
N ARG A 54 12.78 -0.20 2.63
CA ARG A 54 11.58 0.19 1.86
C ARG A 54 10.69 -1.03 1.61
N ALA A 55 9.53 -1.09 2.28
CA ALA A 55 8.56 -2.18 2.17
C ALA A 55 7.53 -1.99 1.03
N GLY A 56 7.23 -0.75 0.67
CA GLY A 56 6.24 -0.42 -0.35
C GLY A 56 6.35 1.04 -0.78
N VAL A 57 5.42 1.46 -1.64
CA VAL A 57 5.32 2.85 -2.13
C VAL A 57 3.84 3.24 -2.22
N LEU A 58 3.53 4.47 -1.79
CA LEU A 58 2.21 5.07 -1.89
C LEU A 58 2.25 6.19 -2.94
N PHE A 59 1.25 6.19 -3.81
CA PHE A 59 1.03 7.22 -4.81
C PHE A 59 -0.26 7.98 -4.48
N PRO A 60 -0.34 9.30 -4.72
CA PRO A 60 -1.59 10.04 -4.61
C PRO A 60 -2.70 9.38 -5.45
N ASN A 61 -3.92 9.35 -4.93
CA ASN A 61 -5.07 8.84 -5.65
C ASN A 61 -5.73 9.96 -6.45
N ASP A 62 -5.39 10.08 -7.73
CA ASP A 62 -5.93 11.13 -8.63
C ASP A 62 -7.45 11.02 -8.86
N LYS A 63 -8.06 9.89 -8.49
CA LYS A 63 -9.51 9.67 -8.58
C LYS A 63 -10.25 10.14 -7.33
N LYS A 64 -9.54 10.64 -6.31
CA LYS A 64 -10.15 11.13 -5.09
C LYS A 64 -10.81 12.49 -5.35
N GLU A 65 -12.11 12.55 -5.14
CA GLU A 65 -12.90 13.78 -5.21
C GLU A 65 -13.26 14.26 -3.79
N GLU A 66 -13.60 15.54 -3.67
CA GLU A 66 -14.03 16.13 -2.41
C GLU A 66 -15.30 15.43 -1.90
N GLY A 67 -15.28 14.97 -0.64
CA GLY A 67 -16.40 14.27 -0.02
C GLY A 67 -16.49 12.77 -0.33
N ASP A 68 -15.61 12.21 -1.17
CA ASP A 68 -15.56 10.77 -1.38
C ASP A 68 -14.84 10.01 -0.25
N ASN A 69 -15.16 8.73 -0.11
CA ASN A 69 -14.52 7.82 0.87
C ASN A 69 -13.32 7.07 0.27
N GLN A 70 -12.82 7.48 -0.90
CA GLN A 70 -11.64 6.85 -1.49
C GLN A 70 -10.38 7.20 -0.67
N PRO A 71 -9.39 6.31 -0.61
CA PRO A 71 -8.12 6.62 0.08
C PRO A 71 -7.39 7.75 -0.63
N GLU A 72 -6.67 8.57 0.14
CA GLU A 72 -5.79 9.61 -0.39
C GLU A 72 -4.60 9.01 -1.13
N TYR A 73 -4.13 7.82 -0.71
CA TYR A 73 -3.00 7.16 -1.35
C TYR A 73 -3.27 5.67 -1.59
N LYS A 74 -2.69 5.15 -2.68
CA LYS A 74 -2.72 3.73 -3.04
C LYS A 74 -1.35 3.31 -3.54
N GLY A 75 -1.00 2.04 -3.38
CA GLY A 75 0.20 1.49 -4.03
C GLY A 75 0.53 0.07 -3.59
N PRO A 76 1.62 -0.52 -4.10
CA PRO A 76 2.04 -1.87 -3.73
C PRO A 76 2.78 -1.89 -2.39
N ILE A 77 2.59 -2.97 -1.63
CA ILE A 77 3.41 -3.37 -0.49
C ILE A 77 3.64 -4.87 -0.59
N GLU A 78 4.90 -5.29 -0.67
CA GLU A 78 5.25 -6.69 -0.92
C GLU A 78 4.44 -7.30 -2.11
N ASP A 79 3.73 -8.41 -1.89
CA ASP A 79 2.85 -9.06 -2.86
C ASP A 79 1.42 -8.47 -2.89
N MET A 80 1.08 -7.61 -1.94
CA MET A 80 -0.25 -7.04 -1.74
C MET A 80 -0.40 -5.63 -2.35
N ARG A 81 -1.63 -5.09 -2.27
CA ARG A 81 -1.96 -3.69 -2.54
C ARG A 81 -2.36 -3.00 -1.24
N MET A 82 -1.80 -1.83 -1.00
CA MET A 82 -2.07 -0.96 0.13
C MET A 82 -2.94 0.23 -0.28
N SER A 83 -3.87 0.60 0.60
CA SER A 83 -4.64 1.84 0.57
C SER A 83 -4.44 2.56 1.89
N ALA A 84 -4.30 3.89 1.85
CA ALA A 84 -4.08 4.69 3.04
C ALA A 84 -4.97 5.93 3.08
N TRP A 85 -5.54 6.20 4.26
CA TRP A 85 -6.42 7.33 4.50
C TRP A 85 -5.81 8.32 5.49
N LYS A 86 -5.88 9.63 5.21
CA LYS A 86 -5.56 10.69 6.19
C LYS A 86 -6.72 10.84 7.17
N ASN A 87 -6.42 10.84 8.46
CA ASN A 87 -7.41 10.93 9.53
C ASN A 87 -6.95 11.93 10.60
N ILE A 88 -7.90 12.36 11.43
CA ILE A 88 -7.68 13.14 12.64
C ILE A 88 -8.27 12.33 13.80
N SER A 89 -7.48 12.08 14.84
CA SER A 89 -7.93 11.36 16.03
C SER A 89 -8.90 12.21 16.86
N LYS A 90 -9.55 11.60 17.87
CA LYS A 90 -10.50 12.33 18.75
C LYS A 90 -9.85 13.51 19.48
N ASP A 91 -8.56 13.36 19.74
CA ASP A 91 -7.63 14.26 20.39
C ASP A 91 -6.93 15.23 19.40
N GLY A 92 -7.32 15.23 18.13
CA GLY A 92 -6.87 16.19 17.12
C GLY A 92 -5.55 15.83 16.43
N MET A 93 -4.95 14.68 16.75
CA MET A 93 -3.70 14.23 16.14
C MET A 93 -3.96 13.72 14.73
N GLN A 94 -3.21 14.24 13.74
CA GLN A 94 -3.23 13.70 12.39
C GLN A 94 -2.52 12.36 12.34
N PHE A 95 -3.11 11.39 11.64
CA PHE A 95 -2.50 10.09 11.40
C PHE A 95 -2.96 9.53 10.06
N MET A 96 -2.29 8.50 9.58
CA MET A 96 -2.73 7.75 8.40
C MET A 96 -3.21 6.36 8.83
N SER A 97 -4.41 5.96 8.43
CA SER A 97 -4.83 4.55 8.51
C SER A 97 -4.41 3.83 7.23
N ILE A 98 -4.11 2.55 7.33
CA ILE A 98 -3.57 1.74 6.25
C ILE A 98 -4.30 0.40 6.24
N THR A 99 -4.69 -0.05 5.05
CA THR A 99 -5.20 -1.41 4.82
C THR A 99 -4.45 -2.03 3.65
N ALA A 100 -4.00 -3.27 3.80
CA ALA A 100 -3.45 -4.08 2.72
C ALA A 100 -4.45 -5.17 2.31
N GLN A 101 -4.52 -5.44 1.01
CA GLN A 101 -5.40 -6.44 0.41
C GLN A 101 -4.64 -7.19 -0.67
N GLU A 102 -4.94 -8.48 -0.84
CA GLU A 102 -4.40 -9.25 -1.96
C GLU A 102 -4.76 -8.60 -3.30
N LYS A 103 -3.89 -8.76 -4.28
CA LYS A 103 -4.19 -8.32 -5.64
C LYS A 103 -5.27 -9.25 -6.19
N MET A 104 -6.50 -8.73 -6.36
CA MET A 104 -7.54 -9.47 -7.08
C MET A 104 -7.00 -9.83 -8.47
N GLN A 105 -6.83 -11.13 -8.73
CA GLN A 105 -6.65 -11.62 -10.08
C GLN A 105 -7.94 -11.30 -10.84
N GLN A 106 -7.87 -10.36 -11.78
CA GLN A 106 -8.92 -10.25 -12.78
C GLN A 106 -8.88 -11.54 -13.59
N THR A 107 -9.74 -12.50 -13.24
CA THR A 107 -10.14 -13.54 -14.17
C THR A 107 -10.71 -12.81 -15.38
N ALA A 108 -9.97 -12.81 -16.49
CA ALA A 108 -10.48 -12.38 -17.77
C ALA A 108 -11.73 -13.23 -18.07
N GLN A 109 -12.92 -12.64 -17.93
CA GLN A 109 -14.12 -13.23 -18.49
C GLN A 109 -13.94 -13.24 -20.01
N ALA A 110 -13.75 -14.43 -20.57
CA ALA A 110 -13.83 -14.64 -22.00
C ALA A 110 -15.18 -14.11 -22.49
N GLN A 111 -15.16 -13.14 -23.41
CA GLN A 111 -16.35 -12.76 -24.17
C GLN A 111 -16.86 -14.00 -24.93
N PRO A 112 -18.16 -14.34 -24.86
CA PRO A 112 -18.72 -15.35 -25.73
C PRO A 112 -18.70 -14.84 -27.17
N THR A 113 -17.93 -15.52 -28.02
CA THR A 113 -17.95 -15.35 -29.46
C THR A 113 -19.36 -15.69 -29.96
N GLN A 114 -20.09 -14.71 -30.50
CA GLN A 114 -21.33 -14.98 -31.23
C GLN A 114 -20.97 -15.84 -32.44
N GLN A 115 -21.48 -17.07 -32.46
CA GLN A 115 -21.47 -17.94 -33.63
C GLN A 115 -22.34 -17.27 -34.69
N GLN A 116 -21.71 -16.82 -35.78
CA GLN A 116 -22.40 -16.51 -37.02
C GLN A 116 -23.01 -17.82 -37.53
N GLU A 117 -24.33 -17.93 -37.45
CA GLU A 117 -25.10 -18.89 -38.23
C GLU A 117 -24.82 -18.61 -39.70
N THR A 118 -24.13 -19.54 -40.34
CA THR A 118 -24.01 -19.59 -41.79
C THR A 118 -25.40 -19.89 -42.33
N GLU A 119 -26.11 -18.87 -42.79
CA GLU A 119 -27.32 -19.06 -43.59
C GLU A 119 -26.94 -19.83 -44.86
N ASP A 120 -27.44 -21.04 -44.90
CA ASP A 120 -27.41 -21.99 -45.99
C ASP A 120 -28.23 -21.42 -47.17
N VAL A 121 -27.56 -20.80 -48.13
CA VAL A 121 -28.16 -20.43 -49.42
C VAL A 121 -27.33 -21.07 -50.52
N ILE A 122 -27.88 -22.15 -51.09
CA ILE A 122 -27.49 -22.70 -52.39
C ILE A 122 -28.78 -22.98 -53.19
N PRO A 123 -28.69 -23.10 -54.52
CA PRO A 123 -28.98 -22.12 -55.58
C PRO A 123 -30.40 -22.34 -56.17
N PHE A 124 -31.03 -21.50 -56.99
CA PHE A 124 -30.65 -20.65 -58.13
C PHE A 124 -31.61 -19.45 -58.21
#